data_AF-A0A2U9IE60-F1
#
_entry.id   AF-A0A2U9IE60-F1
#
_cell.length_a   1.000
_cell.length_b   1.000
_cell.length_c   1.000
_cell.angle_alpha   90.00
_cell.angle_beta   90.00
_cell.angle_gamma   90.00
#
_symmetry.space_group_name_H-M   'P 1'
#
loop_
_entity.id
_entity.type
_entity.pdbx_description
1 polymer ?
#
loop_
_entity_poly.entity_id
_entity_poly.type
_entity_poly.pdbx_seq_one_letter_code
_entity_poly.pdbx_strand_id
1 'polypeptide(L)'
;MKASFLYSSSFLLLVIISSLFYFSFVPFLTTIILVRRKAIIVVDITISILSFLILLYFHHIYLYVYTLRALTYLNLFIILSDIVNKPSIIDIFGEKGIPIVIALSYYPYFYDLATQVLLNMRSRKEQFNPIKISRPIIVEMLKVAENLYLAYTIKLFGKYSSKRNFMPSKDDIIITMIGVITLCLSFFLHLFLVR
;
A
#
# COMPACT_ATOMS: atom_id res chain seq x y z
N MET A 1 2.80 -14.17 0.67
CA MET A 1 2.02 -14.10 -0.57
C MET A 1 2.46 -12.86 -1.27
N LYS A 2 2.94 -12.98 -2.50
CA LYS A 2 3.29 -11.83 -3.33
C LYS A 2 2.44 -11.90 -4.58
N ALA A 3 1.53 -10.95 -4.73
CA ALA A 3 0.68 -10.87 -5.91
C ALA A 3 1.24 -9.84 -6.90
N SER A 4 0.95 -10.02 -8.17
CA SER A 4 1.26 -9.06 -9.21
C SER A 4 0.49 -7.77 -8.97
N PHE A 5 1.06 -6.65 -9.42
CA PHE A 5 0.48 -5.33 -9.25
C PHE A 5 -0.90 -5.22 -9.91
N LEU A 6 -1.12 -5.91 -11.04
CA LEU A 6 -2.39 -5.90 -11.75
C LEU A 6 -3.50 -6.53 -10.89
N TYR A 7 -3.27 -7.73 -10.38
CA TYR A 7 -4.25 -8.47 -9.58
C TYR A 7 -4.44 -7.86 -8.18
N SER A 8 -3.40 -7.25 -7.63
CA SER A 8 -3.49 -6.45 -6.41
C SER A 8 -4.35 -5.20 -6.61
N SER A 9 -4.20 -4.53 -7.76
CA SER A 9 -5.01 -3.36 -8.12
C SER A 9 -6.47 -3.71 -8.37
N SER A 10 -6.74 -4.85 -9.02
CA SER A 10 -8.13 -5.31 -9.20
C SER A 10 -8.78 -5.69 -7.86
N PHE A 11 -8.05 -6.36 -6.97
CA PHE A 11 -8.49 -6.60 -5.59
C PHE A 11 -8.83 -5.30 -4.86
N LEU A 12 -7.95 -4.28 -4.92
CA LEU A 12 -8.21 -2.96 -4.35
C LEU A 12 -9.51 -2.36 -4.88
N LEU A 13 -9.71 -2.37 -6.19
CA LEU A 13 -10.90 -1.79 -6.81
C LEU A 13 -12.17 -2.50 -6.36
N LEU A 14 -12.17 -3.84 -6.32
CA LEU A 14 -13.31 -4.63 -5.86
C LEU A 14 -13.70 -4.30 -4.42
N VAL A 15 -12.72 -4.19 -3.52
CA VAL A 15 -12.98 -3.89 -2.10
C VAL A 15 -13.43 -2.43 -1.92
N ILE A 16 -12.87 -1.48 -2.66
CA ILE A 16 -13.31 -0.07 -2.62
C ILE A 16 -14.76 0.07 -3.12
N ILE A 17 -15.09 -0.55 -4.25
CA ILE A 17 -16.46 -0.57 -4.79
C ILE A 17 -17.40 -1.20 -3.75
N SER A 18 -17.00 -2.32 -3.15
CA SER A 18 -17.77 -2.97 -2.10
C SER A 18 -18.02 -2.07 -0.88
N SER A 19 -17.02 -1.29 -0.48
CA SER A 19 -17.09 -0.37 0.67
C SER A 19 -17.94 0.87 0.39
N LEU A 20 -17.90 1.38 -0.85
CA LEU A 20 -18.62 2.60 -1.26
C LEU A 20 -20.10 2.36 -1.53
N PHE A 21 -20.45 1.30 -2.26
CA PHE A 21 -21.79 1.10 -2.79
C PHE A 21 -22.65 0.14 -1.96
N TYR A 22 -22.02 -0.72 -1.15
CA TYR A 22 -22.72 -1.78 -0.43
C TYR A 22 -22.43 -1.72 1.09
N PHE A 23 -22.67 -2.83 1.78
CA PHE A 23 -22.58 -2.91 3.24
C PHE A 23 -21.12 -2.86 3.72
N SER A 24 -20.65 -1.70 4.18
CA SER A 24 -19.25 -1.41 4.53
C SER A 24 -18.65 -2.26 5.66
N PHE A 25 -19.45 -3.04 6.39
CA PHE A 25 -18.97 -3.97 7.41
C PHE A 25 -18.23 -5.18 6.82
N VAL A 26 -18.68 -5.70 5.67
CA VAL A 26 -18.04 -6.82 4.99
C VAL A 26 -16.61 -6.50 4.55
N PRO A 27 -16.34 -5.40 3.81
CA PRO A 27 -14.98 -5.04 3.44
C PRO A 27 -14.10 -4.71 4.66
N PHE A 28 -14.68 -4.28 5.79
CA PHE A 28 -13.94 -4.05 7.03
C PHE A 28 -13.46 -5.36 7.64
N LEU A 29 -14.35 -6.35 7.77
CA LEU A 29 -13.97 -7.67 8.29
C LEU A 29 -12.93 -8.35 7.42
N THR A 30 -13.10 -8.29 6.10
CA THR A 30 -12.18 -8.94 5.16
C THR A 30 -10.80 -8.29 5.23
N THR A 31 -10.73 -6.96 5.30
CA THR A 31 -9.45 -6.25 5.42
C THR A 31 -8.78 -6.54 6.77
N ILE A 32 -9.50 -6.59 7.89
CA ILE A 32 -8.93 -6.98 9.19
C ILE A 32 -8.31 -8.38 9.15
N ILE A 33 -9.00 -9.36 8.55
CA ILE A 33 -8.51 -10.74 8.48
C ILE A 33 -7.22 -10.83 7.64
N LEU A 34 -7.10 -10.00 6.59
CA LEU A 34 -5.91 -9.98 5.74
C LEU A 34 -4.74 -9.20 6.35
N VAL A 35 -4.98 -8.30 7.31
CA VAL A 35 -3.90 -7.59 8.02
C VAL A 35 -3.10 -8.58 8.85
N ARG A 36 -1.81 -8.74 8.54
CA ARG A 36 -0.92 -9.68 9.27
C ARG A 36 -0.48 -9.17 10.64
N ARG A 37 -0.55 -7.86 10.88
CA ARG A 37 -0.02 -7.20 12.08
C ARG A 37 -1.09 -7.18 13.18
N LYS A 38 -0.96 -8.10 14.15
CA LYS A 38 -1.89 -8.24 15.29
C LYS A 38 -2.16 -6.92 16.06
N ALA A 39 -1.14 -6.08 16.21
CA ALA A 39 -1.29 -4.79 16.89
C ALA A 39 -2.27 -3.86 16.14
N ILE A 40 -2.24 -3.85 14.80
CA ILE A 40 -3.13 -3.03 13.99
C ILE A 40 -4.57 -3.52 14.12
N ILE A 41 -4.78 -4.84 14.11
CA ILE A 41 -6.11 -5.45 14.32
C ILE A 41 -6.73 -4.99 15.65
N VAL A 42 -5.96 -5.03 16.74
CA VAL A 42 -6.43 -4.60 18.06
C VAL A 42 -6.81 -3.12 18.03
N VAL A 43 -5.95 -2.27 17.45
CA VAL A 43 -6.21 -0.83 17.31
C VAL A 43 -7.49 -0.58 16.50
N ASP A 44 -7.65 -1.21 15.35
CA ASP A 44 -8.84 -1.03 14.50
C ASP A 44 -10.13 -1.44 15.21
N ILE A 45 -10.12 -2.57 15.93
CA ILE A 45 -11.28 -3.04 16.69
C ILE A 45 -11.60 -2.04 17.81
N THR A 46 -10.59 -1.56 18.55
CA THR A 46 -10.82 -0.57 19.61
C THR A 46 -11.38 0.74 19.07
N ILE A 47 -10.86 1.24 17.94
CA ILE A 47 -11.36 2.46 17.28
C ILE A 47 -12.79 2.25 16.79
N SER A 48 -13.08 1.10 16.17
CA SER A 48 -14.41 0.75 15.68
C SER A 48 -15.45 0.70 16.81
N ILE A 49 -15.13 0.04 17.93
CA ILE A 49 -16.02 -0.03 19.11
C ILE A 49 -16.21 1.36 19.73
N LEU A 50 -15.12 2.10 19.96
CA LEU A 50 -15.18 3.42 20.57
C LEU A 50 -15.99 4.39 19.70
N SER A 51 -15.75 4.37 18.38
CA SER A 51 -16.51 5.15 17.40
C SER A 51 -18.00 4.82 17.45
N PHE A 52 -18.35 3.53 17.48
CA PHE A 52 -19.74 3.10 17.59
C PHE A 52 -20.41 3.62 18.87
N LEU A 53 -19.76 3.48 20.04
CA LEU A 53 -20.29 3.94 21.32
C LEU A 53 -20.52 5.45 21.35
N ILE A 54 -19.55 6.22 20.85
CA ILE A 54 -19.66 7.69 20.77
C ILE A 54 -20.81 8.08 19.85
N LEU A 55 -20.87 7.52 18.64
CA LEU A 55 -21.91 7.85 17.67
C LEU A 55 -23.31 7.40 18.10
N LEU A 56 -23.39 6.29 18.84
CA LEU A 56 -24.64 5.82 19.46
C LEU A 56 -25.13 6.81 20.52
N TYR A 57 -24.23 7.28 21.39
CA TYR A 57 -24.55 8.24 22.44
C TYR A 57 -25.04 9.58 21.88
N PHE A 58 -24.43 10.06 20.79
CA PHE A 58 -24.85 11.31 20.13
C PHE A 58 -25.94 11.13 19.07
N HIS A 59 -26.54 9.94 18.94
CA HIS A 59 -27.57 9.62 17.94
C HIS A 59 -27.16 9.86 16.46
N HIS A 60 -25.86 9.87 16.15
CA HIS A 60 -25.32 10.06 14.81
C HIS A 60 -24.77 8.74 14.21
N ILE A 61 -25.49 7.62 14.42
CA ILE A 61 -25.08 6.27 14.00
C ILE A 61 -24.83 6.18 12.49
N TYR A 62 -25.53 6.99 11.68
CA TYR A 62 -25.34 7.03 10.22
C TYR A 62 -23.89 7.40 9.82
N LEU A 63 -23.13 8.09 10.68
CA LEU A 63 -21.73 8.43 10.43
C LEU A 63 -20.78 7.24 10.62
N TYR A 64 -21.23 6.16 11.27
CA TYR A 64 -20.40 5.00 11.57
C TYR A 64 -19.85 4.32 10.30
N VAL A 65 -20.62 4.37 9.22
CA VAL A 65 -20.23 3.87 7.89
C VAL A 65 -18.92 4.52 7.42
N TYR A 66 -18.73 5.82 7.67
CA TYR A 66 -17.48 6.51 7.28
C TYR A 66 -16.29 6.05 8.10
N THR A 67 -16.49 5.71 9.38
CA THR A 67 -15.40 5.19 10.23
C THR A 67 -14.94 3.81 9.76
N LEU A 68 -15.88 2.93 9.41
CA LEU A 68 -15.56 1.63 8.81
C LEU A 68 -14.83 1.79 7.47
N ARG A 69 -15.31 2.70 6.60
CA ARG A 69 -14.66 3.00 5.31
C ARG A 69 -13.22 3.48 5.50
N ALA A 70 -12.99 4.42 6.41
CA ALA A 70 -11.65 4.94 6.70
C ALA A 70 -10.70 3.82 7.13
N LEU A 71 -11.12 2.96 8.06
CA LEU A 71 -10.33 1.81 8.49
C LEU A 71 -10.09 0.82 7.34
N THR A 72 -11.09 0.56 6.49
CA THR A 72 -10.90 -0.31 5.31
C THR A 72 -9.82 0.21 4.37
N TYR A 73 -9.78 1.53 4.13
CA TYR A 73 -8.80 2.14 3.23
C TYR A 73 -7.38 2.12 3.81
N LEU A 74 -7.24 2.41 5.10
CA LEU A 74 -5.97 2.27 5.80
C LEU A 74 -5.45 0.83 5.75
N ASN A 75 -6.31 -0.14 5.99
CA ASN A 75 -5.94 -1.55 5.94
C ASN A 75 -5.59 -2.02 4.53
N LEU A 76 -6.35 -1.61 3.51
CA LEU A 76 -5.99 -1.88 2.12
C LEU A 76 -4.61 -1.37 1.79
N PHE A 77 -4.27 -0.15 2.21
CA PHE A 77 -2.94 0.42 2.00
C PHE A 77 -1.83 -0.45 2.63
N ILE A 78 -2.02 -0.88 3.87
CA ILE A 78 -1.06 -1.74 4.58
C ILE A 78 -0.93 -3.10 3.88
N ILE A 79 -2.05 -3.73 3.53
CA ILE A 79 -2.09 -5.04 2.85
C ILE A 79 -1.35 -4.98 1.51
N LEU A 80 -1.65 -3.96 0.69
CA LEU A 80 -1.05 -3.80 -0.63
C LEU A 80 0.45 -3.51 -0.55
N SER A 81 0.88 -2.72 0.43
CA SER A 81 2.30 -2.45 0.67
C SER A 81 3.09 -3.75 0.94
N ASP A 82 2.47 -4.73 1.60
CA ASP A 82 3.12 -5.99 1.95
C ASP A 82 3.01 -7.06 0.83
N ILE A 83 1.91 -7.07 0.07
CA ILE A 83 1.62 -8.14 -0.91
C ILE A 83 2.10 -7.81 -2.33
N VAL A 84 2.18 -6.54 -2.72
CA VAL A 84 2.51 -6.17 -4.11
C VAL A 84 3.96 -6.54 -4.47
N ASN A 85 4.11 -7.32 -5.54
CA ASN A 85 5.41 -7.60 -6.12
C ASN A 85 5.90 -6.39 -6.96
N LYS A 86 6.76 -5.53 -6.39
CA LYS A 86 7.25 -4.29 -7.02
C LYS A 86 7.76 -4.46 -8.48
N PRO A 87 8.50 -5.50 -8.87
CA PRO A 87 8.95 -5.69 -10.26
C PRO A 87 7.80 -5.85 -11.26
N SER A 88 6.64 -6.38 -10.84
CA SER A 88 5.48 -6.57 -11.74
C SER A 88 4.83 -5.26 -12.19
N ILE A 89 5.24 -4.12 -11.63
CA ILE A 89 4.89 -2.79 -12.15
C ILE A 89 5.44 -2.62 -13.58
N ILE A 90 6.60 -3.22 -13.89
CA ILE A 90 7.24 -3.14 -15.21
C ILE A 90 6.42 -3.92 -16.26
N ASP A 91 5.71 -4.99 -15.87
CA ASP A 91 4.87 -5.75 -16.80
C ASP A 91 3.73 -4.90 -17.39
N ILE A 92 3.22 -3.94 -16.60
CA ILE A 92 2.14 -3.02 -17.02
C ILE A 92 2.70 -1.80 -17.73
N PHE A 93 3.64 -1.11 -17.08
CA PHE A 93 4.13 0.20 -17.56
C PHE A 93 5.30 0.08 -18.56
N GLY A 94 5.82 -1.13 -18.78
CA GLY A 94 7.00 -1.35 -19.63
C GLY A 94 8.21 -0.56 -19.14
N GLU A 95 8.99 -0.03 -20.08
CA GLU A 95 10.16 0.82 -19.79
C GLU A 95 9.82 2.05 -18.92
N LYS A 96 8.61 2.61 -19.05
CA LYS A 96 8.18 3.76 -18.23
C LYS A 96 7.98 3.41 -16.76
N GLY A 97 7.85 2.13 -16.42
CA GLY A 97 7.77 1.64 -15.03
C GLY A 97 9.12 1.49 -14.33
N ILE A 98 10.23 1.51 -15.09
CA ILE A 98 11.58 1.31 -14.56
C ILE A 98 11.94 2.39 -13.51
N PRO A 99 11.73 3.69 -13.74
CA PRO A 99 12.02 4.72 -12.74
C PRO A 99 11.24 4.52 -11.43
N ILE A 100 9.99 4.06 -11.53
CA ILE A 100 9.12 3.80 -10.37
C ILE A 100 9.68 2.64 -9.54
N VAL A 101 10.07 1.55 -10.19
CA VAL A 101 10.64 0.39 -9.49
C VAL A 101 11.98 0.74 -8.86
N ILE A 102 12.84 1.51 -9.53
CA ILE A 102 14.09 2.00 -8.97
C ILE A 102 13.80 2.85 -7.73
N ALA A 103 12.91 3.85 -7.83
CA ALA A 103 12.56 4.71 -6.70
C ALA A 103 12.03 3.89 -5.50
N LEU A 104 11.12 2.94 -5.71
CA LEU A 104 10.57 2.07 -4.66
C LEU A 104 11.59 1.08 -4.07
N SER A 105 12.65 0.78 -4.80
CA SER A 105 13.73 -0.12 -4.36
C SER A 105 14.78 0.63 -3.54
N TYR A 106 15.09 1.87 -3.91
CA TYR A 106 16.05 2.72 -3.19
C TYR A 106 15.43 3.55 -2.06
N TYR A 107 14.11 3.64 -1.98
CA TYR A 107 13.43 4.37 -0.90
C TYR A 107 13.89 3.95 0.52
N PRO A 108 13.98 2.65 0.88
CA PRO A 108 14.46 2.24 2.20
C PRO A 108 15.89 2.70 2.49
N TYR A 109 16.77 2.63 1.49
CA TYR A 109 18.16 3.08 1.60
C TYR A 109 18.24 4.58 1.91
N PHE A 110 17.49 5.41 1.17
CA PHE A 110 17.47 6.85 1.44
C PHE A 110 16.79 7.22 2.75
N TYR A 111 15.82 6.44 3.21
CA TYR A 111 15.22 6.59 4.53
C TYR A 111 16.24 6.31 5.65
N ASP A 112 16.99 5.23 5.55
CA ASP A 112 18.05 4.90 6.51
C ASP A 112 19.16 5.96 6.51
N LEU A 113 19.53 6.47 5.33
CA LEU A 113 20.49 7.56 5.23
C LEU A 113 19.96 8.83 5.89
N ALA A 114 18.71 9.21 5.64
CA ALA A 114 18.09 10.38 6.24
C ALA A 114 18.02 10.27 7.77
N THR A 115 17.66 9.10 8.30
CA THR A 115 17.63 8.87 9.76
C THR A 115 19.04 8.94 10.36
N GLN A 116 20.06 8.36 9.72
CA GLN A 116 21.45 8.48 10.17
C GLN A 116 21.95 9.92 10.16
N VAL A 117 21.66 10.69 9.11
CA VAL A 117 22.00 12.13 9.05
C VAL A 117 21.36 12.89 10.20
N LEU A 118 20.08 12.63 10.47
CA LEU A 118 19.34 13.30 11.54
C LEU A 118 19.88 12.92 12.93
N LEU A 119 20.21 11.66 13.15
CA LEU A 119 20.85 11.18 14.38
C LEU A 119 22.23 11.82 14.57
N ASN A 120 23.03 11.94 13.51
CA ASN A 120 24.35 12.56 13.55
C ASN A 120 24.31 14.06 13.82
N MET A 121 23.30 14.78 13.32
CA MET A 121 23.11 16.19 13.71
C MET A 121 22.66 16.32 15.16
N ARG A 122 21.76 15.43 15.61
CA ARG A 122 21.28 15.42 16.99
C ARG A 122 22.40 15.15 17.99
N SER A 123 23.32 14.22 17.68
CA SER A 123 24.47 13.94 18.53
C SER A 123 25.44 15.13 18.63
N ARG A 124 25.52 15.96 17.58
CA ARG A 124 26.29 17.20 17.54
C ARG A 124 25.57 18.40 18.18
N LYS A 125 24.38 18.21 18.74
CA LYS A 125 23.51 19.28 19.28
C LYS A 125 23.22 20.39 18.27
N GLU A 126 23.24 20.07 16.97
CA GLU A 126 22.85 21.03 15.94
C GLU A 126 21.32 21.17 15.90
N GLN A 127 20.85 22.41 15.72
CA GLN A 127 19.43 22.68 15.49
C GLN A 127 19.00 22.10 14.14
N PHE A 128 17.73 21.70 14.06
CA PHE A 128 17.14 21.22 12.82
C PHE A 128 17.24 22.30 11.73
N ASN A 129 17.98 22.01 10.67
CA ASN A 129 18.10 22.89 9.50
C ASN A 129 17.89 22.05 8.22
N PRO A 130 16.83 22.31 7.43
CA PRO A 130 16.50 21.50 6.27
C PRO A 130 17.60 21.51 5.20
N ILE A 131 18.35 22.60 5.06
CA ILE A 131 19.44 22.73 4.08
C ILE A 131 20.62 21.84 4.48
N LYS A 132 20.93 21.78 5.77
CA LYS A 132 22.03 20.94 6.28
C LYS A 132 21.71 19.45 6.19
N ILE A 133 20.44 19.07 6.35
CA ILE A 133 19.97 17.68 6.22
C ILE A 133 19.94 17.25 4.76
N SER A 134 19.41 18.10 3.89
CA SER A 134 19.21 17.74 2.48
C SER A 134 20.53 17.60 1.73
N ARG A 135 21.55 18.40 2.06
CA ARG A 135 22.84 18.40 1.36
C ARG A 135 23.52 17.02 1.28
N PRO A 136 23.76 16.29 2.40
CA PRO A 136 24.35 14.95 2.33
C PRO A 136 23.44 13.94 1.60
N ILE A 137 22.12 14.06 1.76
CA ILE A 137 21.15 13.20 1.07
C ILE A 137 21.22 13.39 -0.45
N ILE A 138 21.25 14.63 -0.92
CA ILE A 138 21.32 14.98 -2.34
C ILE A 138 22.64 14.49 -2.95
N VAL A 139 23.76 14.68 -2.24
CA VAL A 139 25.08 14.22 -2.72
C VAL A 139 25.09 12.70 -2.88
N GLU A 140 24.58 11.95 -1.90
CA GLU A 140 24.53 10.50 -2.02
C GLU A 140 23.57 10.04 -3.12
N MET A 141 22.43 10.74 -3.27
CA MET A 141 21.48 10.47 -4.35
C MET A 141 22.11 10.64 -5.74
N LEU A 142 22.93 11.68 -5.94
CA LEU A 142 23.65 11.88 -7.19
C LEU A 142 24.66 10.76 -7.47
N LYS A 143 25.45 10.34 -6.46
CA LYS A 143 26.39 9.22 -6.61
C LYS A 143 25.68 7.92 -6.94
N VAL A 144 24.55 7.62 -6.28
CA VAL A 144 23.75 6.44 -6.58
C VAL A 144 23.23 6.50 -8.01
N ALA A 145 22.74 7.66 -8.47
CA ALA A 145 22.24 7.83 -9.82
C ALA A 145 23.34 7.61 -10.87
N GLU A 146 24.55 8.14 -10.65
CA GLU A 146 25.71 7.95 -11.52
C GLU A 146 26.13 6.48 -11.59
N ASN A 147 26.24 5.81 -10.45
CA ASN A 147 26.55 4.38 -10.38
C ASN A 147 25.47 3.54 -11.07
N LEU A 148 24.20 3.91 -10.92
CA LEU A 148 23.10 3.23 -11.58
C LEU A 148 23.18 3.42 -13.09
N TYR A 149 23.46 4.64 -13.55
CA TYR A 149 23.62 4.95 -14.97
C TYR A 149 24.77 4.14 -15.59
N LEU A 150 25.92 4.07 -14.93
CA LEU A 150 27.06 3.25 -15.35
C LEU A 150 26.71 1.76 -15.36
N ALA A 151 26.07 1.24 -14.31
CA ALA A 151 25.66 -0.15 -14.25
C ALA A 151 24.64 -0.50 -15.34
N TYR A 152 23.68 0.39 -15.61
CA TYR A 152 22.70 0.21 -16.68
C TYR A 152 23.36 0.24 -18.05
N THR A 153 24.23 1.22 -18.33
CA THR A 153 24.91 1.32 -19.63
C THR A 153 25.82 0.11 -19.89
N ILE A 154 26.54 -0.39 -18.88
CA ILE A 154 27.38 -1.59 -19.00
C ILE A 154 26.53 -2.86 -19.21
N LYS A 155 25.36 -2.96 -18.57
CA LYS A 155 24.52 -4.17 -18.58
C LYS A 155 23.47 -4.21 -19.71
N LEU A 156 23.06 -3.06 -20.25
CA LEU A 156 21.96 -2.90 -21.22
C LEU A 156 22.43 -2.35 -22.58
N PHE A 157 23.61 -2.75 -23.05
CA PHE A 157 24.06 -2.49 -24.43
C PHE A 157 23.09 -2.98 -25.55
N GLY A 158 21.94 -3.58 -25.22
CA GLY A 158 20.82 -3.82 -26.12
C GLY A 158 19.50 -3.37 -25.48
N LYS A 159 18.66 -2.71 -26.28
CA LYS A 159 17.26 -2.30 -26.01
C LYS A 159 16.58 -3.17 -24.94
N TYR A 160 15.97 -2.53 -23.93
CA TYR A 160 15.24 -3.21 -22.87
C TYR A 160 13.96 -3.87 -23.43
N SER A 161 14.08 -5.12 -23.88
CA SER A 161 12.96 -5.94 -24.30
C SER A 161 12.47 -6.78 -23.13
N SER A 162 11.60 -6.23 -22.28
CA SER A 162 10.92 -7.03 -21.27
C SER A 162 9.76 -7.78 -21.90
N LYS A 163 9.84 -9.12 -21.91
CA LYS A 163 8.68 -9.97 -22.20
C LYS A 163 7.66 -9.79 -21.07
N ARG A 164 6.57 -9.08 -21.35
CA ARG A 164 5.46 -8.91 -20.40
C ARG A 164 4.89 -10.28 -20.05
N ASN A 165 4.87 -10.62 -18.77
CA ASN A 165 4.27 -11.87 -18.32
C ASN A 165 3.01 -11.58 -17.49
N PHE A 166 1.85 -11.89 -18.06
CA PHE A 166 0.54 -11.70 -17.42
C PHE A 166 -0.06 -12.99 -16.88
N MET A 167 0.69 -14.09 -16.89
CA MET A 167 0.21 -15.38 -16.40
C MET A 167 -0.09 -15.27 -14.88
N PRO A 168 -1.33 -15.54 -14.43
CA PRO A 168 -1.66 -15.43 -13.01
C PRO A 168 -0.91 -16.48 -12.19
N SER A 169 -0.32 -16.05 -11.09
CA SER A 169 0.20 -16.95 -10.06
C SER A 169 -0.93 -17.48 -9.17
N LYS A 170 -0.66 -18.52 -8.38
CA LYS A 170 -1.61 -19.03 -7.38
C LYS A 170 -2.04 -17.94 -6.39
N ASP A 171 -1.09 -17.09 -5.96
CA ASP A 171 -1.35 -15.97 -5.06
C ASP A 171 -2.28 -14.92 -5.69
N ASP A 172 -2.15 -14.68 -7.00
CA ASP A 172 -3.01 -13.76 -7.75
C ASP A 172 -4.46 -14.24 -7.84
N ILE A 173 -4.65 -15.54 -8.03
CA ILE A 173 -5.98 -16.15 -8.05
C ILE A 173 -6.62 -16.05 -6.66
N ILE A 174 -5.85 -16.30 -5.60
CA ILE A 174 -6.37 -16.22 -4.24
C ILE A 174 -6.81 -14.79 -3.91
N ILE A 175 -5.98 -13.77 -4.19
CA ILE A 175 -6.30 -12.39 -3.83
C ILE A 175 -7.51 -11.86 -4.62
N THR A 176 -7.62 -12.22 -5.89
CA THR A 176 -8.77 -11.84 -6.72
C THR A 176 -10.04 -12.55 -6.27
N MET A 177 -9.98 -13.84 -5.95
CA MET A 177 -11.12 -14.57 -5.39
C MET A 177 -11.60 -13.97 -4.08
N ILE A 178 -10.69 -13.60 -3.16
CA ILE A 178 -11.06 -12.90 -1.93
C ILE A 178 -11.83 -11.62 -2.29
N GLY A 179 -11.30 -10.79 -3.18
CA GLY A 179 -11.96 -9.55 -3.63
C GLY A 179 -13.37 -9.79 -4.18
N VAL A 180 -13.54 -10.78 -5.08
CA VAL A 180 -14.85 -11.13 -5.65
C VAL A 180 -15.81 -11.61 -4.56
N ILE A 181 -15.37 -12.49 -3.65
CA ILE A 181 -16.19 -12.97 -2.53
C ILE A 181 -16.61 -11.78 -1.65
N THR A 182 -15.71 -10.84 -1.35
CA THR A 182 -16.05 -9.66 -0.55
C THR A 182 -17.14 -8.81 -1.20
N LEU A 183 -17.10 -8.66 -2.52
CA LEU A 183 -18.08 -7.88 -3.26
C LEU A 183 -19.43 -8.60 -3.30
N CYS A 184 -19.45 -9.89 -3.64
CA CYS A 184 -20.66 -10.70 -3.68
C CYS A 184 -21.35 -10.75 -2.31
N LEU A 185 -20.60 -10.97 -1.24
CA LEU A 185 -21.14 -11.07 0.12
C LEU A 185 -21.68 -9.72 0.61
N SER A 186 -20.98 -8.63 0.29
CA SER A 186 -21.44 -7.27 0.60
C SER A 186 -22.72 -6.92 -0.16
N PHE A 187 -22.80 -7.27 -1.45
CA PHE A 187 -23.99 -7.08 -2.27
C PHE A 187 -25.18 -7.90 -1.75
N PHE A 188 -24.97 -9.18 -1.45
CA PHE A 188 -25.99 -10.06 -0.92
C PHE A 188 -26.56 -9.53 0.40
N LEU A 189 -25.70 -9.16 1.35
CA LEU A 189 -26.12 -8.60 2.63
C LEU A 189 -26.83 -7.26 2.46
N HIS A 190 -26.38 -6.41 1.54
CA HIS A 190 -27.06 -5.16 1.24
C HIS A 190 -28.50 -5.40 0.77
N LEU A 191 -28.73 -6.40 -0.09
CA LEU A 191 -30.06 -6.73 -0.61
C LEU A 191 -31.00 -7.31 0.46
N PHE A 192 -30.47 -7.99 1.48
CA PHE A 192 -31.26 -8.60 2.56
C PHE A 192 -31.50 -7.69 3.77
N LEU A 193 -30.58 -6.78 4.11
CA LEU A 193 -30.64 -5.96 5.33
C LEU A 193 -31.16 -4.53 5.10
N VAL A 194 -31.05 -4.01 3.87
CA VAL A 194 -31.42 -2.62 3.53
C VAL A 194 -32.78 -2.56 2.81
N ARG A 195 -33.36 -3.72 2.45
CA ARG A 195 -34.73 -3.84 1.95
C ARG A 195 -35.69 -4.11 3.09
#